data_AF-A0A7R9AWD1-F1
#
_entry.id   AF-A0A7R9AWD1-F1
#
_cell.length_a   1.000
_cell.length_b   1.000
_cell.length_c   1.000
_cell.angle_alpha   90.00
_cell.angle_beta   90.00
_cell.angle_gamma   90.00
#
_symmetry.space_group_name_H-M   'P 1'
#
loop_
_entity.id
_entity.type
_entity.pdbx_description
1 polymer ?
#
loop_
_entity_poly.entity_id
_entity_poly.type
_entity_poly.pdbx_seq_one_letter_code
_entity_poly.pdbx_strand_id
1 'polypeptide(L)'
;MSTAASNPQKGKQGTKGQKQILDENIATLNFYRNMVFIANGIYLIVMCVISDSFSWQTIVSNQWNSSLQSLFLFIFVKVMGLFSAAAYISSYQFMAYMAKPTYNDSGQILDSGVDLNMEGGIAEHVKDLIILTTGCQLLSLFSNYFWFLWLLAPIRGFWLLWSNILGPWFFQKQQAQPEVDEKKQRKMERRMKRH
;
A
#
# COMPACT_ATOMS: atom_id res chain seq x y z
N MET A 1 -3.44 -33.73 -29.35
CA MET A 1 -4.17 -32.46 -29.49
C MET A 1 -4.23 -31.81 -28.11
N SER A 2 -3.32 -30.88 -27.82
CA SER A 2 -3.31 -30.12 -26.55
C SER A 2 -3.75 -28.70 -26.87
N THR A 3 -4.94 -28.34 -26.41
CA THR A 3 -5.57 -27.03 -26.61
C THR A 3 -4.89 -25.99 -25.71
N ALA A 4 -4.25 -25.01 -26.34
CA ALA A 4 -3.71 -23.83 -25.67
C ALA A 4 -4.85 -23.02 -25.03
N ALA A 5 -4.87 -22.97 -23.70
CA ALA A 5 -5.70 -22.03 -22.95
C ALA A 5 -5.11 -20.63 -23.12
N SER A 6 -5.69 -19.85 -24.04
CA SER A 6 -5.36 -18.43 -24.19
C SER A 6 -5.89 -17.67 -22.96
N ASN A 7 -4.98 -17.07 -22.21
CA ASN A 7 -5.28 -16.22 -21.07
C ASN A 7 -6.08 -14.99 -21.58
N PRO A 8 -7.28 -14.69 -21.05
CA PRO A 8 -8.07 -13.56 -21.53
C PRO A 8 -7.30 -12.26 -21.29
N GLN A 9 -6.96 -11.55 -22.37
CA GLN A 9 -6.37 -10.22 -22.30
C GLN A 9 -7.36 -9.29 -21.59
N LYS A 10 -7.05 -8.96 -20.33
CA LYS A 10 -7.78 -7.96 -19.52
C LYS A 10 -7.96 -6.71 -20.38
N GLY A 11 -9.22 -6.39 -20.69
CA GLY A 11 -9.58 -5.27 -21.56
C GLY A 11 -8.94 -3.98 -21.07
N LYS A 12 -8.44 -3.14 -21.99
CA LYS A 12 -7.91 -1.82 -21.67
C LYS A 12 -9.00 -1.03 -20.94
N GLN A 13 -8.74 -0.69 -19.67
CA GLN A 13 -9.58 0.24 -18.91
C GLN A 13 -9.76 1.51 -19.74
N GLY A 14 -11.00 1.96 -19.91
CA GLY A 14 -11.32 3.17 -20.66
C GLY A 14 -10.62 4.39 -20.04
N THR A 15 -10.14 5.31 -20.87
CA THR A 15 -9.44 6.51 -20.40
C THR A 15 -10.43 7.43 -19.68
N LYS A 16 -10.32 7.53 -18.35
CA LYS A 16 -11.11 8.48 -17.54
C LYS A 16 -10.74 9.92 -17.90
N GLY A 17 -11.69 10.86 -17.77
CA GLY A 17 -11.41 12.28 -17.98
C GLY A 17 -10.59 12.88 -16.84
N GLN A 18 -9.71 13.85 -17.13
CA GLN A 18 -8.82 14.47 -16.13
C GLN A 18 -9.56 15.05 -14.91
N LYS A 19 -10.71 15.70 -15.14
CA LYS A 19 -11.54 16.22 -14.05
C LYS A 19 -12.08 15.09 -13.14
N GLN A 20 -12.50 13.98 -13.75
CA GLN A 20 -12.97 12.82 -13.01
C GLN A 20 -11.84 12.19 -12.19
N ILE A 21 -10.65 12.05 -12.75
CA ILE A 21 -9.47 11.53 -12.04
C ILE A 21 -9.14 12.41 -10.84
N LEU A 22 -9.18 13.74 -11.01
CA LEU A 22 -8.93 14.69 -9.92
C LEU A 22 -9.94 14.52 -8.77
N ASP A 23 -11.24 14.51 -9.09
CA ASP A 23 -12.30 14.38 -8.08
C ASP A 23 -12.21 13.03 -7.35
N GLU A 24 -11.95 11.94 -8.09
CA GLU A 24 -11.73 10.60 -7.52
C GLU A 24 -10.47 10.52 -6.65
N ASN A 25 -9.38 11.18 -7.05
CA ASN A 25 -8.15 11.26 -6.29
C ASN A 25 -8.36 11.99 -4.96
N ILE A 26 -9.06 13.12 -4.97
CA ILE A 26 -9.40 13.88 -3.76
C ILE A 26 -10.27 13.04 -2.82
N ALA A 27 -11.30 12.38 -3.36
CA ALA A 27 -12.16 11.50 -2.57
C ALA A 27 -11.37 10.35 -1.92
N THR A 28 -10.46 9.75 -2.68
CA THR A 28 -9.57 8.67 -2.22
C THR A 28 -8.66 9.14 -1.10
N LEU A 29 -7.96 10.28 -1.27
CA LEU A 29 -7.12 10.85 -0.23
C LEU A 29 -7.91 11.16 1.04
N ASN A 30 -9.10 11.76 0.90
CA ASN A 30 -9.95 12.05 2.05
C ASN A 30 -10.40 10.78 2.79
N PHE A 31 -10.76 9.72 2.06
CA PHE A 31 -11.13 8.43 2.65
C PHE A 31 -9.98 7.87 3.52
N TYR A 32 -8.78 7.75 2.95
CA TYR A 32 -7.63 7.21 3.69
C TYR A 32 -7.16 8.13 4.82
N ARG A 33 -7.24 9.45 4.63
CA ARG A 33 -6.95 10.42 5.70
C ARG A 33 -7.88 10.20 6.89
N ASN A 34 -9.18 10.12 6.65
CA ASN A 34 -10.18 9.93 7.70
C ASN A 34 -9.97 8.58 8.40
N MET A 35 -9.72 7.52 7.63
CA MET A 35 -9.40 6.20 8.18
C MET A 35 -8.18 6.22 9.11
N VAL A 36 -7.10 6.87 8.69
CA VAL A 36 -5.88 7.04 9.51
C VAL A 36 -6.16 7.82 10.79
N PHE A 37 -6.91 8.92 10.72
CA PHE A 37 -7.25 9.70 11.91
C PHE A 37 -8.15 8.93 12.87
N ILE A 38 -9.15 8.22 12.35
CA ILE A 38 -10.05 7.39 13.17
C ILE A 38 -9.25 6.28 13.86
N ALA A 39 -8.39 5.57 13.13
CA ALA A 39 -7.57 4.50 13.68
C ALA A 39 -6.63 4.99 14.79
N ASN A 40 -5.93 6.11 14.56
CA ASN A 40 -5.06 6.71 15.57
C ASN A 40 -5.86 7.25 16.76
N GLY A 41 -7.01 7.88 16.52
CA GLY A 41 -7.89 8.37 17.58
C GLY A 41 -8.34 7.24 18.51
N ILE A 42 -8.86 6.15 17.96
CA ILE A 42 -9.28 4.97 18.73
C ILE A 42 -8.09 4.38 19.48
N TYR A 43 -6.97 4.15 18.79
CA TYR A 43 -5.78 3.55 19.40
C TYR A 43 -5.25 4.40 20.56
N LEU A 44 -5.13 5.72 20.40
CA LEU A 44 -4.65 6.62 21.44
C LEU A 44 -5.63 6.69 22.62
N ILE A 45 -6.94 6.80 22.37
CA ILE A 45 -7.95 6.83 23.44
C ILE A 45 -7.87 5.55 24.27
N VAL A 46 -7.89 4.38 23.62
CA VAL A 46 -7.82 3.09 24.30
C VAL A 46 -6.49 2.94 25.04
N MET A 47 -5.38 3.32 24.41
CA MET A 47 -4.06 3.26 25.05
C MET A 47 -3.95 4.19 26.25
N CYS A 48 -4.55 5.39 26.23
CA CYS A 48 -4.56 6.29 27.39
C CYS A 48 -5.42 5.74 28.54
N VAL A 49 -6.64 5.25 28.25
CA VAL A 49 -7.55 4.71 29.27
C VAL A 49 -7.00 3.43 29.89
N ILE A 50 -6.42 2.54 29.07
CA ILE A 50 -5.84 1.28 29.53
C ILE A 50 -4.49 1.52 30.22
N SER A 51 -3.66 2.47 29.77
CA SER A 51 -2.37 2.72 30.42
C SER A 51 -2.53 3.12 31.88
N ASP A 52 -3.50 3.97 32.18
CA ASP A 52 -3.74 4.41 33.55
C ASP A 52 -4.24 3.24 34.41
N SER A 53 -5.17 2.44 33.87
CA SER A 53 -5.74 1.28 34.56
C SER A 53 -4.71 0.16 34.80
N PHE A 54 -3.85 -0.09 33.82
CA PHE A 54 -2.87 -1.18 33.85
C PHE A 54 -1.63 -0.81 34.66
N SER A 55 -1.21 0.45 34.68
CA SER A 55 -0.13 0.93 35.56
C SER A 55 -0.50 0.77 37.03
N TRP A 56 -1.74 1.10 37.43
CA TRP A 56 -2.20 0.88 38.81
C TRP A 56 -2.31 -0.59 39.18
N GLN A 57 -2.87 -1.43 38.31
CA GLN A 57 -2.97 -2.87 38.58
C GLN A 57 -1.60 -3.56 38.62
N THR A 58 -0.68 -3.22 37.72
CA THR A 58 0.67 -3.80 37.66
C THR A 58 1.53 -3.40 38.85
N ILE A 59 1.42 -2.15 39.34
CA ILE A 59 2.12 -1.67 40.54
C ILE A 59 1.57 -2.34 41.81
N VAL A 60 0.25 -2.55 41.90
CA VAL A 60 -0.40 -3.09 43.10
C VAL A 60 -0.33 -4.63 43.18
N SER A 61 -0.31 -5.35 42.05
CA SER A 61 -0.42 -6.82 42.04
C SER A 61 0.91 -7.59 41.94
N ASN A 62 2.02 -6.97 41.53
CA ASN A 62 3.25 -7.70 41.19
C ASN A 62 4.42 -7.43 42.15
N GLN A 63 4.42 -8.09 43.29
CA GLN A 63 5.64 -8.27 44.09
C GLN A 63 6.59 -9.31 43.45
N TRP A 64 6.16 -10.07 42.42
CA TRP A 64 6.92 -11.24 41.94
C TRP A 64 6.67 -11.67 40.47
N ASN A 65 6.65 -10.73 39.52
CA ASN A 65 6.78 -11.05 38.09
C ASN A 65 7.72 -10.00 37.45
N SER A 66 8.77 -10.43 36.76
CA SER A 66 9.97 -9.64 36.48
C SER A 66 9.69 -8.28 35.83
N SER A 67 9.99 -7.19 36.54
CA SER A 67 9.75 -5.80 36.11
C SER A 67 10.28 -5.47 34.71
N LEU A 68 11.32 -6.17 34.25
CA LEU A 68 11.90 -6.05 32.91
C LEU A 68 10.92 -6.42 31.78
N GLN A 69 10.09 -7.46 31.94
CA GLN A 69 9.15 -7.89 30.91
C GLN A 69 8.01 -6.87 30.70
N SER A 70 7.52 -6.28 31.80
CA SER A 70 6.50 -5.22 31.74
C SER A 70 7.01 -3.95 31.06
N LEU A 71 8.24 -3.55 31.38
CA LEU A 71 8.91 -2.41 30.74
C LEU A 71 9.11 -2.66 29.25
N PHE A 72 9.57 -3.86 28.88
CA PHE A 72 9.76 -4.25 27.49
C PHE A 72 8.45 -4.15 26.70
N LEU A 73 7.35 -4.71 27.22
CA LEU A 73 6.06 -4.66 26.54
C LEU A 73 5.55 -3.21 26.39
N PHE A 74 5.69 -2.40 27.44
CA PHE A 74 5.30 -0.98 27.41
C PHE A 74 6.05 -0.20 26.33
N ILE A 75 7.38 -0.35 26.28
CA ILE A 75 8.22 0.28 25.26
C ILE A 75 7.84 -0.24 23.87
N PHE A 76 7.68 -1.56 23.72
CA PHE A 76 7.34 -2.20 22.45
C PHE A 76 6.05 -1.64 21.84
N VAL A 77 4.97 -1.54 22.62
CA VAL A 77 3.67 -1.02 22.13
C VAL A 77 3.76 0.45 21.72
N LYS A 78 4.54 1.27 22.43
CA LYS A 78 4.77 2.69 22.08
C LYS A 78 5.60 2.81 20.81
N VAL A 79 6.67 2.02 20.67
CA VAL A 79 7.49 1.96 19.46
C VAL A 79 6.66 1.53 18.25
N MET A 80 5.83 0.50 18.39
CA MET A 80 4.94 0.05 17.31
C MET A 80 3.86 1.09 16.95
N GLY A 81 3.38 1.84 17.95
CA GLY A 81 2.49 2.99 17.71
C GLY A 81 3.17 4.10 16.89
N LEU A 82 4.39 4.49 17.24
CA LEU A 82 5.17 5.49 16.50
C LEU A 82 5.50 5.00 15.08
N PHE A 83 5.86 3.73 14.95
CA PHE A 83 6.10 3.09 13.67
C PHE A 83 4.86 3.13 12.78
N SER A 84 3.68 2.83 13.32
CA SER A 84 2.41 2.94 12.59
C SER A 84 2.13 4.37 12.14
N ALA A 85 2.35 5.36 13.01
CA ALA A 85 2.22 6.78 12.67
C ALA A 85 3.15 7.17 11.50
N ALA A 86 4.41 6.75 11.55
CA ALA A 86 5.37 6.98 10.46
C ALA A 86 4.93 6.29 9.16
N ALA A 87 4.44 5.05 9.23
CA ALA A 87 3.93 4.30 8.08
C ALA A 87 2.72 5.01 7.43
N TYR A 88 1.79 5.55 8.23
CA TYR A 88 0.67 6.33 7.71
C TYR A 88 1.11 7.64 7.06
N ILE A 89 1.96 8.41 7.75
CA ILE A 89 2.42 9.71 7.23
C ILE A 89 3.15 9.50 5.91
N SER A 90 4.09 8.56 5.85
CA SER A 90 4.85 8.26 4.64
C SER A 90 3.96 7.77 3.50
N SER A 91 3.05 6.82 3.76
CA SER A 91 2.15 6.28 2.74
C SER A 91 1.17 7.34 2.23
N TYR A 92 0.57 8.12 3.12
CA TYR A 92 -0.36 9.18 2.75
C TYR A 92 0.35 10.28 1.95
N GLN A 93 1.53 10.73 2.40
CA GLN A 93 2.29 11.75 1.67
C GLN A 93 2.72 11.27 0.29
N PHE A 94 3.09 10.00 0.17
CA PHE A 94 3.41 9.41 -1.12
C PHE A 94 2.19 9.40 -2.07
N MET A 95 0.99 9.03 -1.60
CA MET A 95 -0.23 9.13 -2.41
C MET A 95 -0.58 10.58 -2.77
N ALA A 96 -0.48 11.51 -1.81
CA ALA A 96 -0.80 12.92 -2.04
C ALA A 96 0.15 13.56 -3.06
N TYR A 97 1.43 13.18 -3.03
CA TYR A 97 2.42 13.61 -4.01
C TYR A 97 2.09 13.10 -5.42
N MET A 98 1.74 11.81 -5.57
CA MET A 98 1.39 11.22 -6.86
C MET A 98 0.11 11.82 -7.47
N ALA A 99 -0.86 12.17 -6.63
CA ALA A 99 -2.15 12.70 -7.05
C ALA A 99 -2.18 14.23 -7.23
N LYS A 100 -1.04 14.91 -7.10
CA LYS A 100 -0.99 16.38 -7.11
C LYS A 100 -1.37 16.92 -8.51
N PRO A 101 -2.43 17.73 -8.63
CA PRO A 101 -2.81 18.33 -9.90
C PRO A 101 -1.91 19.51 -10.26
N THR A 102 -1.78 19.76 -11.56
CA THR A 102 -1.14 20.94 -12.15
C THR A 102 -2.19 21.73 -12.93
N TYR A 103 -2.21 23.04 -12.72
CA TYR A 103 -3.14 23.97 -13.36
C TYR A 103 -2.37 24.93 -14.27
N ASN A 104 -3.02 25.44 -15.31
CA ASN A 104 -2.49 26.53 -16.13
C ASN A 104 -2.77 27.90 -15.49
N ASP A 105 -2.23 28.98 -16.07
CA ASP A 105 -2.40 30.36 -15.59
C ASP A 105 -3.86 30.83 -15.59
N SER A 106 -4.73 30.14 -16.35
CA SER A 106 -6.18 30.38 -16.42
C SER A 106 -6.99 29.56 -15.40
N GLY A 107 -6.34 28.76 -14.55
CA GLY A 107 -6.99 27.91 -13.55
C GLY A 107 -7.64 26.63 -14.11
N GLN A 108 -7.42 26.31 -15.39
CA GLN A 108 -7.85 25.04 -15.99
C GLN A 108 -6.85 23.92 -15.65
N ILE A 109 -7.35 22.70 -15.51
CA ILE A 109 -6.54 21.52 -15.20
C ILE A 109 -5.64 21.22 -16.41
N LEU A 110 -4.33 21.29 -16.22
CA LEU A 110 -3.34 20.88 -17.21
C LEU A 110 -3.03 19.38 -17.05
N ASP A 111 -2.89 18.94 -15.80
CA ASP A 111 -2.65 17.55 -15.42
C ASP A 111 -3.38 17.25 -14.11
N SER A 112 -4.12 16.14 -14.05
CA SER A 112 -4.81 15.66 -12.85
C SER A 112 -3.93 14.90 -11.87
N GLY A 113 -2.67 14.66 -12.23
CA GLY A 113 -1.77 13.75 -11.51
C GLY A 113 -2.08 12.29 -11.83
N VAL A 114 -1.36 11.38 -11.16
CA VAL A 114 -1.54 9.94 -11.33
C VAL A 114 -2.89 9.51 -10.75
N ASP A 115 -3.66 8.74 -11.52
CA ASP A 115 -4.91 8.12 -11.04
C ASP A 115 -4.58 7.10 -9.93
N LEU A 116 -4.95 7.43 -8.69
CA LEU A 116 -4.76 6.54 -7.54
C LEU A 116 -5.62 5.28 -7.61
N ASN A 117 -6.70 5.30 -8.39
CA ASN A 117 -7.69 4.23 -8.54
C ASN A 117 -7.46 3.38 -9.80
N MET A 118 -6.31 3.53 -10.46
CA MET A 118 -5.92 2.69 -11.59
C MET A 118 -5.60 1.26 -11.13
N GLU A 119 -6.16 0.26 -11.80
CA GLU A 119 -5.90 -1.16 -11.48
C GLU A 119 -4.43 -1.53 -11.75
N GLY A 120 -3.76 -2.14 -10.77
CA GLY A 120 -2.35 -2.50 -10.88
C GLY A 120 -1.39 -1.30 -10.80
N GLY A 121 -1.88 -0.12 -10.41
CA GLY A 121 -1.05 1.03 -10.11
C GLY A 121 -0.30 0.88 -8.78
N ILE A 122 0.82 1.60 -8.63
CA ILE A 122 1.61 1.61 -7.39
C ILE A 122 0.77 2.06 -6.18
N ALA A 123 -0.19 2.96 -6.41
CA ALA A 123 -1.11 3.45 -5.39
C ALA A 123 -1.92 2.32 -4.71
N GLU A 124 -2.22 1.23 -5.41
CA GLU A 124 -2.91 0.06 -4.84
C GLU A 124 -2.09 -0.55 -3.69
N HIS A 125 -0.77 -0.71 -3.88
CA HIS A 125 0.12 -1.23 -2.84
C HIS A 125 0.25 -0.28 -1.65
N VAL A 126 0.17 1.03 -1.89
CA VAL A 126 0.24 2.04 -0.82
C VAL A 126 -1.05 2.05 -0.01
N LYS A 127 -2.20 1.89 -0.66
CA LYS A 127 -3.50 1.72 -0.02
C LYS A 127 -3.55 0.45 0.82
N ASP A 128 -3.07 -0.66 0.28
CA ASP A 128 -2.95 -1.93 1.00
C ASP A 128 -2.09 -1.77 2.26
N LEU A 129 -0.99 -1.01 2.17
CA LEU A 129 -0.12 -0.73 3.31
C LEU A 129 -0.83 0.07 4.41
N ILE A 130 -1.65 1.06 4.06
CA ILE A 130 -2.46 1.82 5.03
C ILE A 130 -3.53 0.93 5.66
N ILE A 131 -4.23 0.12 4.86
CA ILE A 131 -5.25 -0.83 5.34
C ILE A 131 -4.63 -1.85 6.30
N LEU A 132 -3.50 -2.43 5.92
CA LEU A 132 -2.77 -3.38 6.76
C LEU A 132 -2.36 -2.73 8.08
N THR A 133 -1.79 -1.52 8.03
CA THR A 133 -1.36 -0.80 9.25
C THR A 133 -2.54 -0.49 10.16
N THR A 134 -3.70 -0.10 9.61
CA THR A 134 -4.94 0.10 10.37
C THR A 134 -5.46 -1.19 10.99
N GLY A 135 -5.46 -2.30 10.23
CA GLY A 135 -5.81 -3.61 10.75
C GLY A 135 -4.90 -4.02 11.91
N CYS A 136 -3.58 -3.94 11.74
CA CYS A 136 -2.60 -4.23 12.78
C CYS A 136 -2.83 -3.39 14.03
N GLN A 137 -2.99 -2.07 13.87
CA GLN A 137 -3.15 -1.14 14.98
C GLN A 137 -4.44 -1.41 15.77
N LEU A 138 -5.58 -1.56 15.10
CA LEU A 138 -6.86 -1.83 15.77
C LEU A 138 -6.91 -3.23 16.38
N LEU A 139 -6.40 -4.25 15.68
CA LEU A 139 -6.37 -5.62 16.22
C LEU A 139 -5.40 -5.75 17.39
N SER A 140 -4.30 -4.97 17.40
CA SER A 140 -3.35 -4.98 18.50
C SER A 140 -3.95 -4.55 19.84
N LEU A 141 -5.07 -3.81 19.82
CA LEU A 141 -5.83 -3.47 21.03
C LEU A 141 -6.42 -4.72 21.71
N PHE A 142 -6.72 -5.77 20.95
CA PHE A 142 -7.18 -7.05 21.50
C PHE A 142 -6.01 -7.96 21.87
N SER A 143 -4.94 -7.98 21.06
CA SER A 143 -3.76 -8.79 21.33
C SER A 143 -2.50 -8.27 20.66
N ASN A 144 -1.41 -8.15 21.41
CA ASN A 144 -0.13 -7.70 20.87
C ASN A 144 0.47 -8.62 19.79
N TYR A 145 0.02 -9.87 19.68
CA TYR A 145 0.46 -10.77 18.61
C TYR A 145 0.04 -10.29 17.21
N PHE A 146 -1.00 -9.45 17.11
CA PHE A 146 -1.43 -8.93 15.81
C PHE A 146 -0.42 -8.00 15.15
N TRP A 147 0.59 -7.50 15.86
CA TRP A 147 1.73 -6.80 15.26
C TRP A 147 2.50 -7.68 14.26
N PHE A 148 2.47 -9.02 14.41
CA PHE A 148 3.07 -9.94 13.43
C PHE A 148 2.37 -9.92 12.07
N LEU A 149 1.12 -9.45 11.96
CA LEU A 149 0.47 -9.24 10.66
C LEU A 149 1.23 -8.23 9.80
N TRP A 150 2.03 -7.35 10.39
CA TRP A 150 2.86 -6.42 9.62
C TRP A 150 3.91 -7.12 8.76
N LEU A 151 4.27 -8.38 9.08
CA LEU A 151 5.12 -9.23 8.22
C LEU A 151 4.49 -9.51 6.84
N LEU A 152 3.19 -9.31 6.67
CA LEU A 152 2.55 -9.39 5.35
C LEU A 152 3.11 -8.34 4.36
N ALA A 153 3.52 -7.16 4.84
CA ALA A 153 4.11 -6.12 3.99
C ALA A 153 5.43 -6.56 3.32
N PRO A 154 6.47 -7.00 4.05
CA PRO A 154 7.69 -7.49 3.43
C PRO A 154 7.47 -8.77 2.62
N ILE A 155 6.56 -9.66 3.03
CA ILE A 155 6.21 -10.85 2.23
C ILE A 155 5.63 -10.42 0.87
N ARG A 156 4.70 -9.47 0.86
CA ARG A 156 4.10 -8.92 -0.36
C ARG A 156 5.14 -8.22 -1.24
N GLY A 157 6.02 -7.43 -0.63
CA GLY A 157 7.12 -6.75 -1.32
C GLY A 157 8.10 -7.74 -1.96
N PHE A 158 8.47 -8.79 -1.22
CA PHE A 158 9.32 -9.86 -1.75
C PHE A 158 8.64 -10.58 -2.91
N TRP A 159 7.35 -10.91 -2.80
CA TRP A 159 6.61 -11.57 -3.87
C TRP A 159 6.53 -10.70 -5.15
N LEU A 160 6.35 -9.39 -4.98
CA LEU A 160 6.36 -8.42 -6.09
C LEU A 160 7.76 -8.32 -6.73
N LEU A 161 8.83 -8.25 -5.93
CA LEU A 161 10.21 -8.25 -6.40
C LEU A 161 10.56 -9.56 -7.13
N TRP A 162 10.11 -10.69 -6.59
CA TRP A 162 10.35 -12.01 -7.16
C TRP A 162 9.64 -12.18 -8.49
N SER A 163 8.36 -11.82 -8.58
CA SER A 163 7.58 -11.98 -9.83
C SER A 163 8.01 -11.01 -10.93
N ASN A 164 8.40 -9.78 -10.60
CA ASN A 164 8.68 -8.75 -11.60
C ASN A 164 10.16 -8.63 -11.99
N ILE A 165 11.09 -8.94 -11.10
CA ILE A 165 12.53 -8.71 -11.32
C ILE A 165 13.32 -10.01 -11.29
N LEU A 166 13.31 -10.71 -10.15
CA LEU A 166 14.22 -11.85 -9.93
C LEU A 166 13.80 -13.08 -10.76
N GLY A 167 12.53 -13.44 -10.74
CA GLY A 167 11.99 -14.59 -11.47
C GLY A 167 12.32 -14.52 -12.97
N PRO A 168 11.96 -13.43 -13.67
CA PRO A 168 12.35 -13.26 -15.07
C PRO A 168 13.87 -13.32 -15.26
N TRP A 169 14.68 -12.70 -14.41
CA TRP A 169 16.14 -12.73 -14.52
C TRP A 169 16.75 -14.14 -14.40
N PHE A 170 16.26 -14.94 -13.44
CA PHE A 170 16.72 -16.32 -13.25
C PHE A 170 16.22 -17.29 -14.32
N PHE A 171 14.99 -17.10 -14.83
CA PHE A 171 14.33 -18.03 -15.75
C PHE A 171 14.31 -17.56 -17.22
N GLN A 172 14.90 -16.39 -17.53
CA GLN A 172 15.05 -15.88 -18.90
C GLN A 172 15.84 -16.82 -19.83
N LYS A 173 16.67 -17.73 -19.29
CA LYS A 173 17.40 -18.74 -20.09
C LYS A 173 16.54 -19.93 -20.55
N GLN A 174 15.32 -20.11 -20.04
CA GLN A 174 14.45 -21.25 -20.39
C GLN A 174 13.29 -20.90 -21.35
N GLN A 175 13.05 -19.61 -21.61
CA GLN A 175 12.14 -19.18 -22.66
C GLN A 175 12.94 -18.45 -23.73
N ALA A 176 13.44 -19.23 -24.69
CA ALA A 176 13.71 -18.69 -26.01
C ALA A 176 12.49 -17.86 -26.43
N GLN A 177 12.71 -16.61 -26.84
CA GLN A 177 11.77 -15.85 -27.67
C GLN A 177 11.17 -16.79 -28.70
N PRO A 178 9.84 -16.83 -28.91
CA PRO A 178 9.30 -16.01 -30.01
C PRO A 178 7.80 -15.64 -29.91
N GLU A 179 7.41 -14.66 -30.73
CA GLU A 179 6.14 -14.54 -31.49
C GLU A 179 5.35 -13.22 -31.33
N VAL A 180 5.35 -12.55 -30.17
CA VAL A 180 4.60 -11.28 -30.05
C VAL A 180 5.31 -10.09 -30.71
N ASP A 181 6.64 -10.13 -30.81
CA ASP A 181 7.41 -9.01 -31.37
C ASP A 181 7.42 -9.00 -32.91
N GLU A 182 7.33 -10.15 -33.58
CA GLU A 182 7.32 -10.20 -35.06
C GLU A 182 6.08 -9.52 -35.67
N LYS A 183 4.88 -9.70 -35.10
CA LYS A 183 3.66 -9.08 -35.64
C LYS A 183 3.63 -7.56 -35.41
N LYS A 184 4.17 -7.07 -34.29
CA LYS A 184 4.29 -5.63 -34.01
C LYS A 184 5.42 -4.99 -34.81
N GLN A 185 6.58 -5.63 -34.91
CA GLN A 185 7.70 -5.19 -35.73
C GLN A 185 7.32 -5.15 -37.20
N ARG A 186 6.69 -6.19 -37.76
CA ARG A 186 6.19 -6.17 -39.15
C ARG A 186 5.16 -5.06 -39.39
N LYS A 187 4.33 -4.71 -38.40
CA LYS A 187 3.38 -3.59 -38.51
C LYS A 187 4.08 -2.23 -38.44
N MET A 188 5.16 -2.12 -37.66
CA MET A 188 5.98 -0.91 -37.56
C MET A 188 6.86 -0.72 -38.81
N GLU A 189 7.48 -1.78 -39.33
CA GLU A 189 8.24 -1.78 -40.58
C GLU A 189 7.36 -1.44 -41.81
N ARG A 190 6.13 -1.97 -41.87
CA ARG A 190 5.15 -1.60 -42.91
C ARG A 190 4.74 -0.12 -42.85
N ARG A 191 4.86 0.53 -41.69
CA ARG A 191 4.60 1.98 -41.54
C ARG A 191 5.83 2.81 -41.88
N MET A 192 7.03 2.35 -41.52
CA MET A 192 8.29 3.04 -41.86
C MET A 192 8.59 3.00 -43.35
N LYS A 193 8.28 1.93 -44.08
CA LYS A 193 8.48 1.83 -45.55
C LYS A 193 7.49 2.66 -46.40
N ARG A 194 6.57 3.41 -45.77
CA ARG A 194 5.58 4.26 -46.46
C ARG A 194 5.95 5.76 -46.43
N HIS A 195 7.06 6.11 -45.80
CA HIS A 195 7.62 7.46 -45.78
C HIS A 195 8.93 7.50 -46.55
#